data_AF-A0A2W1MWS7-F1
#
_entry.id   AF-A0A2W1MWS7-F1
#
_cell.length_a   1.000
_cell.length_b   1.000
_cell.length_c   1.000
_cell.angle_alpha   90.00
_cell.angle_beta   90.00
_cell.angle_gamma   90.00
#
_symmetry.space_group_name_H-M   'P 1'
#
loop_
_entity.id
_entity.type
_entity.pdbx_description
1 polymer ?
#
loop_
_entity_poly.entity_id
_entity_poly.type
_entity_poly.pdbx_seq_one_letter_code
_entity_poly.pdbx_strand_id
1 'polypeptide(L)'
;MIKVLSILSLVILISCSGDYSKNESEIKPKIEEVKCVESIIEVVSALPNPINIVDLKNSKWLKTTSGIVTHSESRKLCIPNDSIGFYALYFLIDNAVDLPIGVLKVHTDEDNKAWKFVSANEQFVEIKLSSNKIVLWDSIRVGLSEKRLLSFIGERFHYKKGTVIYSELDSYEGMFTIISDTIMELTVKNRCEK
;
A
#
# COMPACT_ATOMS: atom_id res chain seq x y z
N MET A 1 -9.91 35.51 -52.31
CA MET A 1 -8.98 36.65 -52.30
C MET A 1 -8.31 36.71 -50.94
N ILE A 2 -6.98 36.65 -50.94
CA ILE A 2 -6.10 36.57 -49.76
C ILE A 2 -6.05 37.93 -49.05
N LYS A 3 -6.03 37.91 -47.70
CA LYS A 3 -5.09 38.70 -46.89
C LYS A 3 -4.96 38.10 -45.49
N VAL A 4 -3.80 37.47 -45.29
CA VAL A 4 -3.17 37.15 -44.02
C VAL A 4 -2.84 38.46 -43.30
N LEU A 5 -3.07 38.55 -41.99
CA LEU A 5 -2.23 39.36 -41.12
C LEU A 5 -2.10 38.72 -39.73
N SER A 6 -0.90 38.23 -39.48
CA SER A 6 -0.38 37.74 -38.20
C SER A 6 -0.07 38.93 -37.30
N ILE A 7 -0.51 38.94 -36.04
CA ILE A 7 0.06 39.81 -35.00
C ILE A 7 0.26 39.02 -33.70
N LEU A 8 1.52 38.61 -33.57
CA LEU A 8 2.34 38.36 -32.39
C LEU A 8 1.91 39.18 -31.16
N SER A 9 1.51 38.52 -30.06
CA SER A 9 1.38 39.17 -28.74
C SER A 9 2.50 38.73 -27.80
N LEU A 10 3.33 39.74 -27.57
CA LEU A 10 4.46 39.96 -26.69
C LEU A 10 4.42 39.30 -25.31
N VAL A 11 5.49 38.59 -24.99
CA VAL A 11 5.87 38.14 -23.64
C VAL A 11 6.35 39.36 -22.84
N ILE A 12 5.67 39.70 -21.74
CA ILE A 12 6.16 40.72 -20.79
C ILE A 12 6.97 40.01 -19.71
N LEU A 13 8.30 40.12 -19.83
CA LEU A 13 9.25 39.81 -18.77
C LEU A 13 9.20 40.92 -17.73
N ILE A 14 8.69 40.64 -16.54
CA ILE A 14 8.84 41.52 -15.37
C ILE A 14 10.18 41.17 -14.72
N SER A 15 11.21 41.96 -15.04
CA SER A 15 12.43 42.07 -14.23
C SER A 15 12.16 43.00 -13.05
N CYS A 16 12.36 42.51 -11.83
CA CYS A 16 12.57 43.36 -10.66
C CYS A 16 14.06 43.71 -10.60
N SER A 17 14.41 44.90 -11.10
CA SER A 17 15.65 45.60 -10.81
C SER A 17 15.46 46.43 -9.55
N GLY A 18 16.02 45.96 -8.43
CA GLY A 18 16.19 46.73 -7.20
C GLY A 18 17.47 47.56 -7.27
N ASP A 19 17.36 48.78 -6.78
CA ASP A 19 18.19 49.95 -7.11
C ASP A 19 19.58 50.00 -6.44
N TYR A 20 20.43 50.84 -7.03
CA TYR A 20 21.81 51.16 -6.68
C TYR A 20 22.02 51.66 -5.24
N SER A 21 23.10 51.20 -4.60
CA SER A 21 23.90 52.02 -3.70
C SER A 21 25.37 51.62 -3.78
N LYS A 22 26.19 52.51 -4.34
CA LYS A 22 27.65 52.47 -4.24
C LYS A 22 28.05 52.55 -2.77
N ASN A 23 28.86 51.60 -2.30
CA ASN A 23 29.98 51.91 -1.42
C ASN A 23 31.09 50.90 -1.69
N GLU A 24 32.24 51.45 -2.03
CA GLU A 24 33.48 50.79 -2.35
C GLU A 24 34.16 50.43 -1.01
N SER A 25 34.19 49.14 -0.67
CA SER A 25 35.22 48.61 0.21
C SER A 25 35.53 47.18 -0.23
N GLU A 26 36.74 46.96 -0.70
CA GLU A 26 37.28 45.66 -1.07
C GLU A 26 37.13 44.65 0.08
N ILE A 27 36.24 43.68 -0.08
CA ILE A 27 36.27 42.43 0.68
C ILE A 27 36.19 41.32 -0.36
N LYS A 28 37.30 40.61 -0.53
CA LYS A 28 37.40 39.43 -1.40
C LYS A 28 36.28 38.44 -1.02
N PRO A 29 35.36 38.10 -1.92
CA PRO A 29 34.40 37.04 -1.63
C PRO A 29 35.14 35.72 -1.72
N LYS A 30 35.25 35.04 -0.58
CA LYS A 30 35.53 33.60 -0.54
C LYS A 30 34.32 32.93 -1.16
N ILE A 31 34.44 32.53 -2.42
CA ILE A 31 33.43 31.73 -3.12
C ILE A 31 33.41 30.39 -2.43
N GLU A 32 32.51 30.23 -1.47
CA GLU A 32 32.13 28.94 -0.94
C GLU A 32 31.12 28.38 -1.93
N GLU A 33 31.54 27.37 -2.70
CA GLU A 33 30.69 26.66 -3.63
C GLU A 33 29.44 26.19 -2.89
N VAL A 34 28.29 26.77 -3.24
CA VAL A 34 26.99 26.25 -2.85
C VAL A 34 26.83 24.94 -3.60
N LYS A 35 27.28 23.87 -2.96
CA LYS A 35 27.06 22.49 -3.36
C LYS A 35 25.55 22.29 -3.39
N CYS A 36 24.97 22.27 -4.58
CA CYS A 36 23.60 21.81 -4.76
C CYS A 36 23.54 20.41 -4.15
N VAL A 37 22.90 20.30 -2.98
CA VAL A 37 22.51 19.03 -2.41
C VAL A 37 21.49 18.47 -3.39
N GLU A 38 21.95 17.57 -4.25
CA GLU A 38 21.09 16.66 -4.98
C GLU A 38 20.13 16.08 -3.94
N SER A 39 18.86 16.51 -4.01
CA SER A 39 17.80 15.85 -3.29
C SER A 39 17.81 14.42 -3.80
N ILE A 40 18.30 13.52 -2.95
CA ILE A 40 18.21 12.09 -3.13
C ILE A 40 16.75 11.82 -3.46
N ILE A 41 16.50 11.42 -4.70
CA ILE A 41 15.20 10.95 -5.16
C ILE A 41 14.75 9.93 -4.13
N GLU A 42 13.64 10.23 -3.45
CA GLU A 42 13.01 9.33 -2.50
C GLU A 42 12.92 7.96 -3.15
N VAL A 43 13.68 7.02 -2.60
CA VAL A 43 13.47 5.60 -2.81
C VAL A 43 11.99 5.39 -2.51
N VAL A 44 11.20 5.10 -3.54
CA VAL A 44 9.77 4.78 -3.39
C VAL A 44 9.70 3.70 -2.34
N SER A 45 9.31 4.10 -1.13
CA SER A 45 9.25 3.23 0.03
C SER A 45 8.28 2.11 -0.32
N ALA A 46 8.77 0.87 -0.37
CA ALA A 46 7.90 -0.29 -0.48
C ALA A 46 6.79 -0.20 0.57
N LEU A 47 5.55 -0.53 0.19
CA LEU A 47 4.44 -0.55 1.14
C LEU A 47 4.78 -1.45 2.34
N PRO A 48 4.51 -1.01 3.58
CA PRO A 48 4.70 -1.84 4.75
C PRO A 48 3.68 -2.99 4.76
N ASN A 49 3.77 -3.86 5.79
CA ASN A 49 2.74 -4.86 6.02
C ASN A 49 1.35 -4.21 6.03
N PRO A 50 0.36 -4.81 5.33
CA PRO A 50 -0.97 -4.22 5.20
C PRO A 50 -1.72 -4.10 6.52
N ILE A 51 -1.32 -4.89 7.52
CA ILE A 51 -1.95 -4.92 8.83
C ILE A 51 -0.95 -5.28 9.92
N ASN A 52 -1.12 -4.71 11.10
CA ASN A 52 -0.46 -5.20 12.31
C ASN A 52 -1.26 -6.38 12.88
N ILE A 53 -0.71 -7.59 12.74
CA ILE A 53 -1.35 -8.84 13.19
C ILE A 53 -1.58 -8.82 14.71
N VAL A 54 -0.63 -8.29 15.48
CA VAL A 54 -0.73 -8.22 16.95
C VAL A 54 -1.89 -7.32 17.36
N ASP A 55 -2.03 -6.15 16.74
CA ASP A 55 -3.12 -5.23 17.04
C ASP A 55 -4.49 -5.79 16.63
N LEU A 56 -4.55 -6.46 15.47
CA LEU A 56 -5.77 -7.13 15.01
C LEU A 56 -6.21 -8.20 16.02
N LYS A 57 -5.28 -9.07 16.46
CA LYS A 57 -5.56 -10.13 17.44
C LYS A 57 -6.02 -9.59 18.79
N ASN A 58 -5.49 -8.44 19.22
CA ASN A 58 -5.83 -7.81 20.50
C ASN A 58 -7.10 -6.93 20.44
N SER A 59 -7.75 -6.85 19.28
CA SER A 59 -8.96 -6.05 19.10
C SER A 59 -10.17 -6.66 19.82
N LYS A 60 -10.72 -5.96 20.82
CA LYS A 60 -11.85 -6.44 21.66
C LYS A 60 -13.13 -6.78 20.87
N TRP A 61 -13.33 -6.15 19.72
CA TRP A 61 -14.51 -6.35 18.87
C TRP A 61 -14.37 -7.59 17.97
N LEU A 62 -13.19 -8.18 17.90
CA LEU A 62 -12.90 -9.31 17.03
C LEU A 62 -12.83 -10.61 17.85
N LYS A 63 -13.43 -11.67 17.33
CA LYS A 63 -13.18 -13.05 17.73
C LYS A 63 -12.56 -13.78 16.58
N THR A 64 -11.72 -14.74 16.91
CA THR A 64 -11.04 -15.55 15.92
C THR A 64 -11.12 -17.01 16.27
N THR A 65 -11.28 -17.84 15.26
CA THR A 65 -10.93 -19.27 15.35
C THR A 65 -9.71 -19.52 14.47
N SER A 66 -8.94 -20.56 14.78
CA SER A 66 -7.68 -20.84 14.12
C SER A 66 -7.68 -22.21 13.44
N GLY A 67 -6.82 -22.35 12.43
CA GLY A 67 -6.60 -23.61 11.73
C GLY A 67 -5.25 -23.62 11.03
N ILE A 68 -4.87 -24.81 10.55
CA ILE A 68 -3.68 -25.00 9.70
C ILE A 68 -4.14 -24.94 8.25
N VAL A 69 -3.43 -24.18 7.40
CA VAL A 69 -3.71 -24.13 5.97
C VAL A 69 -3.38 -25.48 5.35
N THR A 70 -4.26 -25.97 4.47
CA THR A 70 -4.07 -27.28 3.84
C THR A 70 -2.84 -27.31 2.94
N HIS A 71 -2.25 -28.49 2.74
CA HIS A 71 -1.07 -28.63 1.88
C HIS A 71 -1.32 -28.13 0.45
N SER A 72 -2.50 -28.42 -0.12
CA SER A 72 -2.84 -27.98 -1.48
C SER A 72 -2.96 -26.46 -1.60
N GLU A 73 -3.47 -25.78 -0.58
CA GLU A 73 -3.54 -24.32 -0.54
C GLU A 73 -2.18 -23.69 -0.26
N SER A 74 -1.38 -24.28 0.61
CA SER A 74 -0.04 -23.77 0.95
C SER A 74 0.88 -23.63 -0.27
N ARG A 75 0.75 -24.53 -1.27
CA ARG A 75 1.52 -24.47 -2.53
C ARG A 75 1.20 -23.26 -3.40
N LYS A 76 0.12 -22.54 -3.10
CA LYS A 76 -0.28 -21.31 -3.80
C LYS A 76 0.16 -20.04 -3.06
N LEU A 77 0.70 -20.20 -1.84
CA LEU A 77 1.17 -19.12 -1.00
C LEU A 77 2.67 -18.97 -1.18
N CYS A 78 3.14 -17.73 -1.14
CA CYS A 78 4.55 -17.41 -1.27
C CYS A 78 5.22 -17.54 0.09
N ILE A 79 6.31 -18.29 0.15
CA ILE A 79 7.10 -18.45 1.38
C ILE A 79 7.79 -17.11 1.64
N PRO A 80 7.56 -16.47 2.79
CA PRO A 80 8.37 -15.32 3.16
C PRO A 80 9.80 -15.81 3.42
N ASN A 81 10.75 -15.37 2.60
CA ASN A 81 12.20 -15.50 2.86
C ASN A 81 12.73 -16.95 3.00
N ASP A 82 12.18 -17.92 2.25
CA ASP A 82 12.59 -19.34 2.31
C ASP A 82 12.61 -19.93 3.74
N SER A 83 11.77 -19.39 4.63
CA SER A 83 11.73 -19.79 6.03
C SER A 83 11.12 -21.18 6.21
N ILE A 84 11.69 -21.97 7.13
CA ILE A 84 11.13 -23.25 7.56
C ILE A 84 9.93 -22.96 8.45
N GLY A 85 8.79 -23.58 8.17
CA GLY A 85 7.59 -23.35 8.97
C GLY A 85 6.34 -23.95 8.34
N PHE A 86 5.19 -23.47 8.77
CA PHE A 86 3.91 -23.82 8.19
C PHE A 86 2.99 -22.59 8.07
N TYR A 87 1.98 -22.74 7.22
CA TYR A 87 0.95 -21.72 7.05
C TYR A 87 -0.23 -21.99 7.98
N ALA A 88 -0.61 -20.98 8.72
CA ALA A 88 -1.76 -21.01 9.59
C ALA A 88 -2.80 -19.99 9.12
N LEU A 89 -4.04 -20.15 9.58
CA LEU A 89 -5.11 -19.23 9.26
C LEU A 89 -5.96 -18.91 10.48
N TYR A 90 -6.51 -17.69 10.45
CA TYR A 90 -7.48 -17.16 11.39
C TYR A 90 -8.75 -16.81 10.65
N PHE A 91 -9.88 -17.41 11.05
CA PHE A 91 -11.19 -16.92 10.65
C PHE A 91 -11.51 -15.71 11.52
N LEU A 92 -11.79 -14.58 10.88
CA LEU A 92 -12.07 -13.30 11.53
C LEU A 92 -13.59 -13.17 11.69
N ILE A 93 -14.07 -13.03 12.93
CA ILE A 93 -15.49 -13.01 13.29
C ILE A 93 -15.80 -11.74 14.08
N ASP A 94 -16.83 -11.02 13.68
CA ASP A 94 -17.30 -9.83 14.38
C ASP A 94 -18.09 -10.20 15.64
N ASN A 95 -17.60 -9.85 16.83
CA ASN A 95 -18.23 -10.21 18.10
C ASN A 95 -19.64 -9.63 18.28
N ALA A 96 -19.94 -8.49 17.66
CA ALA A 96 -21.23 -7.84 17.84
C ALA A 96 -22.37 -8.60 17.16
N VAL A 97 -22.08 -9.32 16.09
CA VAL A 97 -23.08 -9.98 15.23
C VAL A 97 -22.81 -11.47 14.97
N ASP A 98 -21.68 -11.99 15.49
CA ASP A 98 -21.18 -13.37 15.29
C ASP A 98 -21.13 -13.80 13.82
N LEU A 99 -20.74 -12.87 12.94
CA LEU A 99 -20.61 -13.11 11.50
C LEU A 99 -19.14 -13.14 11.05
N PRO A 100 -18.77 -14.03 10.11
CA PRO A 100 -17.45 -14.03 9.51
C PRO A 100 -17.26 -12.78 8.65
N ILE A 101 -16.13 -12.11 8.85
CA ILE A 101 -15.78 -10.87 8.16
C ILE A 101 -14.50 -10.97 7.33
N GLY A 102 -13.79 -12.09 7.43
CA GLY A 102 -12.57 -12.31 6.68
C GLY A 102 -11.78 -13.52 7.14
N VAL A 103 -10.64 -13.71 6.49
CA VAL A 103 -9.63 -14.71 6.84
C VAL A 103 -8.26 -14.06 6.75
N LEU A 104 -7.44 -14.24 7.78
CA LEU A 104 -6.03 -13.89 7.78
C LEU A 104 -5.20 -15.17 7.71
N LYS A 105 -4.32 -15.30 6.74
CA LYS A 105 -3.30 -16.35 6.67
C LYS A 105 -1.96 -15.77 7.09
N VAL A 106 -1.24 -16.55 7.87
CA VAL A 106 0.08 -16.21 8.40
C VAL A 106 1.05 -17.35 8.14
N HIS A 107 2.33 -17.04 8.12
CA HIS A 107 3.42 -18.01 8.19
C HIS A 107 4.05 -17.94 9.58
N THR A 108 4.41 -19.09 10.13
CA THR A 108 5.09 -19.19 11.41
C THR A 108 6.11 -20.32 11.38
N ASP A 109 7.23 -20.11 12.05
CA ASP A 109 8.30 -21.09 12.27
C ASP A 109 8.11 -21.87 13.58
N GLU A 110 7.06 -21.58 14.34
CA GLU A 110 6.71 -22.32 15.56
C GLU A 110 6.35 -23.79 15.23
N ASP A 111 6.54 -24.69 16.22
CA ASP A 111 6.03 -26.06 16.10
C ASP A 111 4.50 -26.02 16.00
N ASN A 112 3.93 -26.75 15.03
CA ASN A 112 2.49 -26.82 14.81
C ASN A 112 1.70 -27.27 16.04
N LYS A 113 2.30 -28.03 16.97
CA LYS A 113 1.69 -28.42 18.24
C LYS A 113 1.76 -27.33 19.30
N ALA A 114 2.72 -26.42 19.18
CA ALA A 114 2.94 -25.32 20.12
C ALA A 114 2.23 -24.03 19.69
N TRP A 115 2.01 -23.87 18.38
CA TRP A 115 1.36 -22.68 17.80
C TRP A 115 -0.04 -22.47 18.36
N LYS A 116 -0.28 -21.24 18.79
CA LYS A 116 -1.55 -20.80 19.36
C LYS A 116 -1.92 -19.44 18.81
N PHE A 117 -3.17 -19.06 19.00
CA PHE A 117 -3.63 -17.71 18.67
C PHE A 117 -2.79 -16.59 19.33
N VAL A 118 -2.21 -16.82 20.51
CA VAL A 118 -1.38 -15.82 21.21
C VAL A 118 0.07 -15.78 20.73
N SER A 119 0.45 -16.61 19.76
CA SER A 119 1.78 -16.62 19.16
C SER A 119 2.09 -15.26 18.52
N ALA A 120 3.30 -14.76 18.79
CA ALA A 120 3.77 -13.45 18.36
C ALA A 120 4.64 -13.52 17.09
N ASN A 121 5.21 -14.70 16.80
CA ASN A 121 6.14 -14.90 15.69
C ASN A 121 5.39 -15.34 14.43
N GLU A 122 4.63 -14.39 13.89
CA GLU A 122 3.81 -14.60 12.71
C GLU A 122 4.10 -13.55 11.65
N GLN A 123 4.23 -14.01 10.42
CA GLN A 123 4.42 -13.18 9.25
C GLN A 123 3.13 -13.12 8.43
N PHE A 124 2.80 -11.94 7.95
CA PHE A 124 1.67 -11.76 7.05
C PHE A 124 1.86 -12.54 5.76
N VAL A 125 0.81 -13.20 5.28
CA VAL A 125 0.81 -13.93 3.99
C VAL A 125 -0.35 -13.48 3.11
N GLU A 126 -1.57 -13.51 3.64
CA GLU A 126 -2.77 -13.15 2.89
C GLU A 126 -3.85 -12.67 3.86
N ILE A 127 -4.61 -11.66 3.47
CA ILE A 127 -5.86 -11.30 4.14
C ILE A 127 -6.97 -11.16 3.11
N LYS A 128 -8.08 -11.85 3.35
CA LYS A 128 -9.33 -11.70 2.62
C LYS A 128 -10.36 -11.06 3.55
N LEU A 129 -11.02 -10.00 3.10
CA LEU A 129 -12.04 -9.27 3.86
C LEU A 129 -13.35 -9.12 3.07
N SER A 130 -14.47 -9.22 3.79
CA SER A 130 -15.83 -8.99 3.31
C SER A 130 -16.60 -7.96 4.17
N SER A 131 -15.91 -7.29 5.10
CA SER A 131 -16.47 -6.26 5.98
C SER A 131 -15.57 -5.03 6.04
N ASN A 132 -16.18 -3.87 6.33
CA ASN A 132 -15.49 -2.58 6.41
C ASN A 132 -14.81 -2.31 7.76
N LYS A 133 -14.89 -3.25 8.72
CA LYS A 133 -14.33 -3.08 10.07
C LYS A 133 -12.81 -3.12 10.13
N ILE A 134 -12.16 -3.77 9.16
CA ILE A 134 -10.71 -3.86 9.06
C ILE A 134 -10.24 -2.93 7.94
N VAL A 135 -9.19 -2.15 8.23
CA VAL A 135 -8.57 -1.22 7.30
C VAL A 135 -7.13 -1.65 7.05
N LEU A 136 -6.75 -1.78 5.78
CA LEU A 136 -5.39 -2.08 5.33
C LEU A 136 -4.66 -0.79 4.97
N TRP A 137 -3.38 -0.68 5.34
CA TRP A 137 -2.54 0.52 5.13
C TRP A 137 -3.28 1.82 5.49
N ASP A 138 -4.07 1.79 6.56
CA ASP A 138 -4.88 2.90 7.08
C ASP A 138 -5.88 3.54 6.11
N SER A 139 -6.09 2.96 4.92
CA SER A 139 -6.84 3.61 3.84
C SER A 139 -7.73 2.67 3.03
N ILE A 140 -7.36 1.40 2.87
CA ILE A 140 -8.07 0.43 2.04
C ILE A 140 -8.98 -0.44 2.90
N ARG A 141 -10.28 -0.48 2.55
CA ARG A 141 -11.28 -1.32 3.23
C ARG A 141 -12.44 -1.65 2.32
N VAL A 142 -13.23 -2.64 2.70
CA VAL A 142 -14.54 -2.88 2.07
C VAL A 142 -15.42 -1.64 2.22
N GLY A 143 -16.20 -1.33 1.19
CA GLY A 143 -17.00 -0.11 1.05
C GLY A 143 -16.25 1.10 0.52
N LEU A 144 -14.92 1.01 0.30
CA LEU A 144 -14.18 2.06 -0.38
C LEU A 144 -14.61 2.15 -1.85
N SER A 145 -14.72 3.35 -2.42
CA SER A 145 -15.12 3.49 -3.82
C SER A 145 -14.00 3.08 -4.78
N GLU A 146 -14.37 2.64 -5.99
CA GLU A 146 -13.43 2.28 -7.06
C GLU A 146 -12.47 3.44 -7.35
N LYS A 147 -12.99 4.67 -7.44
CA LYS A 147 -12.17 5.88 -7.63
C LYS A 147 -11.08 6.04 -6.56
N ARG A 148 -11.43 5.83 -5.28
CA ARG A 148 -10.47 5.97 -4.17
C ARG A 148 -9.46 4.83 -4.15
N LEU A 149 -9.88 3.62 -4.49
CA LEU A 149 -8.98 2.48 -4.67
C LEU A 149 -7.95 2.77 -5.77
N LEU A 150 -8.39 3.20 -6.95
CA LEU A 150 -7.50 3.54 -8.06
C LEU A 150 -6.54 4.68 -7.72
N SER A 151 -7.00 5.65 -6.91
CA SER A 151 -6.14 6.72 -6.41
C SER A 151 -5.04 6.21 -5.45
N PHE A 152 -5.35 5.20 -4.62
CA PHE A 152 -4.37 4.54 -3.74
C PHE A 152 -3.37 3.71 -4.55
N ILE A 153 -3.86 2.93 -5.53
CA ILE A 153 -2.99 2.14 -6.42
C ILE A 153 -2.01 3.06 -7.15
N GLY A 154 -2.49 4.22 -7.63
CA GLY A 154 -1.68 5.21 -8.32
C GLY A 154 -1.17 4.68 -9.66
N GLU A 155 0.11 4.90 -9.94
CA GLU A 155 0.76 4.48 -11.18
C GLU A 155 1.15 2.99 -11.18
N ARG A 156 0.94 2.26 -10.07
CA ARG A 156 1.26 0.84 -9.99
C ARG A 156 0.38 0.03 -10.95
N PHE A 157 0.95 -1.09 -11.42
CA PHE A 157 0.27 -1.95 -12.38
C PHE A 157 -1.06 -2.45 -11.83
N HIS A 158 -2.12 -2.29 -12.61
CA HIS A 158 -3.42 -2.84 -12.32
C HIS A 158 -4.20 -3.08 -13.61
N TYR A 159 -5.17 -3.98 -13.56
CA TYR A 159 -6.11 -4.20 -14.64
C TYR A 159 -7.46 -4.67 -14.08
N LYS A 160 -8.52 -4.47 -14.86
CA LYS A 160 -9.88 -4.89 -14.50
C LYS A 160 -10.31 -6.07 -15.36
N LYS A 161 -10.86 -7.11 -14.73
CA LYS A 161 -11.47 -8.26 -15.40
C LYS A 161 -12.84 -8.55 -14.77
N GLY A 162 -13.89 -8.19 -15.50
CA GLY A 162 -15.25 -8.23 -14.97
C GLY A 162 -15.43 -7.24 -13.81
N THR A 163 -15.92 -7.72 -12.68
CA THR A 163 -16.08 -6.94 -11.44
C THR A 163 -14.79 -6.84 -10.62
N VAL A 164 -13.72 -7.55 -10.98
CA VAL A 164 -12.51 -7.63 -10.16
C VAL A 164 -11.42 -6.72 -10.73
N ILE A 165 -10.84 -5.89 -9.86
CA ILE A 165 -9.60 -5.16 -10.11
C ILE A 165 -8.45 -5.96 -9.52
N TYR A 166 -7.45 -6.24 -10.34
CA TYR A 166 -6.19 -6.86 -9.94
C TYR A 166 -5.12 -5.78 -9.92
N SER A 167 -4.25 -5.77 -8.91
CA SER A 167 -3.14 -4.81 -8.83
C SER A 167 -1.87 -5.45 -8.27
N GLU A 168 -0.72 -4.96 -8.72
CA GLU A 168 0.58 -5.18 -8.09
C GLU A 168 0.88 -3.99 -7.18
N LEU A 169 1.07 -4.25 -5.89
CA LEU A 169 1.27 -3.27 -4.83
C LEU A 169 2.63 -3.53 -4.18
N ASP A 170 3.71 -3.22 -4.91
CA ASP A 170 5.09 -3.51 -4.52
C ASP A 170 5.29 -5.02 -4.29
N SER A 171 5.51 -5.45 -3.03
CA SER A 171 5.65 -6.85 -2.62
C SER A 171 4.32 -7.60 -2.47
N TYR A 172 3.18 -6.96 -2.81
CA TYR A 172 1.85 -7.54 -2.65
C TYR A 172 1.08 -7.63 -3.97
N GLU A 173 0.12 -8.55 -4.01
CA GLU A 173 -0.93 -8.61 -5.02
C GLU A 173 -2.27 -8.27 -4.37
N GLY A 174 -3.03 -7.39 -5.01
CA GLY A 174 -4.37 -6.99 -4.62
C GLY A 174 -5.43 -7.54 -5.57
N MET A 175 -6.53 -8.05 -5.02
CA MET A 175 -7.73 -8.44 -5.75
C MET A 175 -8.94 -7.76 -5.09
N PHE A 176 -9.64 -6.91 -5.82
CA PHE A 176 -10.74 -6.10 -5.30
C PHE A 176 -12.00 -6.34 -6.12
N THR A 177 -13.02 -6.94 -5.51
CA THR A 177 -14.32 -7.15 -6.16
C THR A 177 -15.18 -5.90 -6.02
N ILE A 178 -15.48 -5.25 -7.13
CA ILE A 178 -16.26 -4.02 -7.19
C ILE A 178 -17.71 -4.32 -7.56
N ILE A 179 -18.65 -3.83 -6.73
CA ILE A 179 -20.08 -3.84 -7.03
C ILE A 179 -20.62 -2.44 -6.75
N SER A 180 -21.37 -1.87 -7.70
CA SER A 180 -21.99 -0.55 -7.57
C SER A 180 -20.98 0.54 -7.15
N ASP A 181 -19.81 0.58 -7.79
CA ASP A 181 -18.70 1.52 -7.51
C ASP A 181 -17.99 1.33 -6.15
N THR A 182 -18.27 0.25 -5.41
CA THR A 182 -17.64 0.01 -4.09
C THR A 182 -16.97 -1.35 -4.00
N ILE A 183 -15.88 -1.43 -3.24
CA ILE A 183 -15.23 -2.70 -2.89
C ILE A 183 -16.20 -3.49 -2.01
N MET A 184 -16.64 -4.66 -2.47
CA MET A 184 -17.46 -5.58 -1.68
C MET A 184 -16.63 -6.67 -1.00
N GLU A 185 -15.59 -7.13 -1.68
CA GLU A 185 -14.58 -8.02 -1.12
C GLU A 185 -13.20 -7.53 -1.55
N LEU A 186 -12.21 -7.70 -0.69
CA LEU A 186 -10.82 -7.50 -1.06
C LEU A 186 -9.95 -8.64 -0.55
N THR A 187 -8.91 -8.95 -1.32
CA THR A 187 -7.84 -9.86 -0.92
C THR A 187 -6.51 -9.17 -1.20
N VAL A 188 -5.63 -9.15 -0.20
CA VAL A 188 -4.24 -8.73 -0.35
C VAL A 188 -3.38 -9.90 0.09
N LYS A 189 -2.37 -10.25 -0.70
CA LYS A 189 -1.42 -11.33 -0.37
C LYS A 189 -0.02 -10.99 -0.81
N ASN A 190 0.97 -11.65 -0.22
CA ASN A 190 2.35 -11.55 -0.68
C ASN A 190 2.44 -12.00 -2.15
N ARG A 191 3.24 -11.27 -2.91
CA ARG A 191 3.64 -11.66 -4.25
C ARG A 191 4.81 -12.64 -4.17
N CYS A 192 4.82 -13.63 -5.04
CA CYS A 192 5.98 -14.52 -5.15
C CYS A 192 7.03 -13.80 -6.00
N GLU A 193 8.22 -13.59 -5.45
CA GLU A 193 9.36 -13.15 -6.25
C GLU A 193 9.59 -14.21 -7.35
N LYS A 194 9.71 -13.75 -8.59
CA LYS A 194 9.93 -14.61 -9.76
C LYS A 194 11.42 -14.82 -9.99
#